data_AF-A0A2E4MBJ1-F1
#
_entry.id   AF-A0A2E4MBJ1-F1
#
_cell.length_a   1.000
_cell.length_b   1.000
_cell.length_c   1.000
_cell.angle_alpha   90.00
_cell.angle_beta   90.00
_cell.angle_gamma   90.00
#
_symmetry.space_group_name_H-M   'P 1'
#
loop_
_entity.id
_entity.type
_entity.pdbx_description
1 polymer ?
#
loop_
_entity_poly.entity_id
_entity_poly.type
_entity_poly.pdbx_seq_one_letter_code
_entity_poly.pdbx_strand_id
1 'polypeptide(L)'
;MSITMKFSRRAFSASLLLPSGFALAAKHTVTRFKLMSFNMWVGGTASGSTPTDLANAVKTAGADVVGMQETDGNGEDVSKEVAKLLGWNHLQQGGRTA
;
A
#
# COMPACT_ATOMS: atom_id res chain seq x y z
N MET A 1 74.43 -3.69 51.75
CA MET A 1 74.23 -3.70 50.29
C MET A 1 72.74 -3.58 50.06
N SER A 2 72.27 -2.42 49.58
CA SER A 2 70.84 -2.09 49.44
C SER A 2 70.50 -1.97 47.97
N ILE A 3 69.42 -2.63 47.53
CA ILE A 3 68.90 -2.53 46.16
C ILE A 3 67.44 -2.09 46.27
N THR A 4 67.16 -0.87 45.84
CA THR A 4 65.80 -0.31 45.78
C THR A 4 65.32 -0.35 44.33
N MET A 5 64.27 -1.13 44.05
CA MET A 5 63.62 -1.14 42.72
C MET A 5 62.49 -0.10 42.67
N LYS A 6 62.54 0.81 41.70
CA LYS A 6 61.46 1.78 41.40
C LYS A 6 60.53 1.20 40.34
N PHE A 7 59.28 0.91 40.72
CA PHE A 7 58.22 0.59 39.76
C PHE A 7 57.53 1.87 39.29
N SER A 8 57.73 2.21 38.01
CA SER A 8 57.05 3.31 37.32
C SER A 8 55.62 2.89 36.95
N ARG A 9 54.62 3.45 37.62
CA ARG A 9 53.21 3.32 37.24
C ARG A 9 52.91 4.35 36.15
N ARG A 10 52.99 3.95 34.88
CA ARG A 10 52.36 4.73 33.79
C ARG A 10 50.93 4.22 33.63
N ALA A 11 49.97 4.93 34.21
CA ALA A 11 48.56 4.72 33.94
C ALA A 11 48.27 5.20 32.51
N PHE A 12 48.01 4.27 31.60
CA PHE A 12 47.54 4.59 30.25
C PHE A 12 46.02 4.76 30.31
N SER A 13 45.55 5.99 30.39
CA SER A 13 44.11 6.28 30.37
C SER A 13 43.64 6.25 28.91
N ALA A 14 43.06 5.13 28.50
CA ALA A 14 42.41 5.00 27.20
C ALA A 14 41.01 5.62 27.29
N SER A 15 40.89 6.88 26.84
CA SER A 15 39.59 7.53 26.72
C SER A 15 38.85 6.95 25.51
N LEU A 16 37.87 6.09 25.78
CA LEU A 16 37.02 5.49 24.75
C LEU A 16 35.97 6.52 24.32
N LEU A 17 36.26 7.27 23.25
CA LEU A 17 35.26 8.05 22.53
C LEU A 17 34.27 7.08 21.86
N LEU A 18 33.17 6.78 22.54
CA LEU A 18 32.01 6.16 21.90
C LEU A 18 31.48 7.17 20.88
N PRO A 19 31.51 6.89 19.57
CA PRO A 19 30.78 7.73 18.64
C PRO A 19 29.31 7.59 19.01
N SER A 20 28.73 8.69 19.48
CA SER A 20 27.29 8.84 19.66
C SER A 20 26.64 8.55 18.32
N GLY A 21 26.27 7.28 18.11
CA GLY A 21 25.56 6.84 16.93
C GLY A 21 24.30 7.69 16.87
N PHE A 22 24.20 8.51 15.83
CA PHE A 22 22.93 9.05 15.41
C PHE A 22 22.00 7.85 15.23
N ALA A 23 21.09 7.65 16.18
CA ALA A 23 19.97 6.77 15.98
C ALA A 23 19.14 7.40 14.87
N LEU A 24 19.40 6.99 13.63
CA LEU A 24 18.60 7.37 12.49
C LEU A 24 17.22 6.75 12.73
N ALA A 25 16.29 7.54 13.25
CA ALA A 25 14.91 7.11 13.38
C ALA A 25 14.43 6.73 11.97
N ALA A 26 14.20 5.44 11.75
CA ALA A 26 13.64 4.96 10.51
C ALA A 26 12.29 5.67 10.31
N LYS A 27 12.20 6.55 9.30
CA LYS A 27 10.92 7.06 8.85
C LYS A 27 10.15 5.88 8.28
N HIS A 28 9.28 5.28 9.08
CA HIS A 28 8.31 4.32 8.58
C HIS A 28 7.33 5.07 7.68
N THR A 29 7.59 5.05 6.38
CA THR A 29 6.61 5.47 5.37
C THR A 29 5.48 4.46 5.38
N VAL A 30 4.34 4.85 5.93
CA VAL A 30 3.12 4.04 5.86
C VAL A 30 2.54 4.20 4.47
N THR A 31 2.73 3.19 3.61
CA THR A 31 1.96 3.06 2.37
C THR A 31 0.56 2.60 2.73
N ARG A 32 -0.44 3.40 2.36
CA ARG A 32 -1.86 3.03 2.52
C ARG A 32 -2.35 2.45 1.21
N PHE A 33 -3.17 1.41 1.30
CA PHE A 33 -3.79 0.75 0.17
C PHE A 33 -5.27 0.51 0.50
N LYS A 34 -6.16 0.87 -0.42
CA LYS A 34 -7.60 0.69 -0.25
C LYS A 34 -8.16 -0.25 -1.31
N LEU A 35 -8.76 -1.33 -0.82
CA LEU A 35 -9.50 -2.29 -1.62
C LEU A 35 -11.00 -2.02 -1.50
N MET A 36 -11.70 -2.09 -2.62
CA MET A 36 -13.16 -2.11 -2.67
C MET A 36 -13.65 -3.43 -3.25
N SER A 37 -14.73 -3.98 -2.71
CA SER A 37 -15.56 -4.97 -3.39
C SER A 37 -16.87 -4.29 -3.76
N PHE A 38 -17.33 -4.45 -4.99
CA PHE A 38 -18.49 -3.71 -5.49
C PHE A 38 -19.38 -4.57 -6.39
N ASN A 39 -20.57 -4.91 -5.88
CA ASN A 39 -21.62 -5.48 -6.70
C ASN A 39 -22.40 -4.34 -7.38
N MET A 40 -22.46 -4.36 -8.71
CA MET A 40 -23.09 -3.32 -9.53
C MET A 40 -24.60 -3.56 -9.74
N TRP A 41 -25.09 -4.77 -9.47
CA TRP A 41 -26.44 -5.25 -9.76
C TRP A 41 -26.84 -5.09 -11.23
N VAL A 42 -26.66 -6.17 -12.01
CA VAL A 42 -26.90 -6.21 -13.47
C VAL A 42 -26.19 -5.05 -14.21
N GLY A 43 -24.89 -4.90 -13.96
CA GLY A 43 -24.05 -3.85 -14.55
C GLY A 43 -24.45 -2.42 -14.16
N GLY A 44 -25.22 -2.24 -13.08
CA GLY A 44 -25.76 -0.94 -12.66
C GLY A 44 -27.15 -0.64 -13.23
N THR A 45 -27.63 -1.42 -14.19
CA THR A 45 -28.90 -1.13 -14.87
C THR A 45 -30.10 -1.35 -13.96
N ALA A 46 -30.03 -2.30 -13.03
CA ALA A 46 -31.10 -2.55 -12.07
C ALA A 46 -31.30 -1.39 -11.08
N SER A 47 -30.24 -0.64 -10.78
CA SER A 47 -30.29 0.57 -9.95
C SER A 47 -30.44 1.86 -10.77
N GLY A 48 -30.57 1.78 -12.09
CA GLY A 48 -30.59 2.94 -12.99
C GLY A 48 -29.28 3.72 -13.03
N SER A 49 -28.17 3.12 -12.59
CA SER A 49 -26.85 3.75 -12.56
C SER A 49 -26.19 3.69 -13.94
N THR A 50 -25.56 4.79 -14.33
CA THR A 50 -24.72 4.84 -15.54
C THR A 50 -23.29 4.38 -15.21
N PRO A 51 -22.47 4.00 -16.22
CA PRO A 51 -21.05 3.71 -16.01
C PRO A 51 -20.30 4.88 -15.33
N THR A 52 -20.71 6.12 -15.62
CA THR A 52 -20.16 7.32 -14.98
C THR A 52 -20.47 7.38 -13.49
N ASP A 53 -21.68 7.01 -13.06
CA ASP A 53 -22.05 6.98 -11.64
C ASP A 53 -21.22 5.93 -10.89
N LEU A 54 -21.01 4.77 -11.51
CA LEU A 54 -20.22 3.67 -10.94
C LEU A 54 -18.74 4.07 -10.84
N ALA A 55 -18.18 4.73 -11.86
CA ALA A 55 -16.83 5.29 -11.81
C ALA A 55 -16.69 6.37 -10.72
N ASN A 56 -17.71 7.21 -10.54
CA ASN A 56 -17.73 8.21 -9.48
C ASN A 56 -17.81 7.58 -8.09
N ALA A 57 -18.54 6.48 -7.91
CA ALA A 57 -18.56 5.72 -6.67
C ALA A 57 -17.17 5.18 -6.31
N VAL A 58 -16.44 4.60 -7.28
CA VAL A 58 -15.06 4.15 -7.09
C VAL A 58 -14.12 5.30 -6.73
N LYS A 59 -14.21 6.43 -7.44
CA LYS A 59 -13.43 7.64 -7.14
C LYS A 59 -13.71 8.18 -5.74
N THR A 60 -14.98 8.24 -5.35
CA THR A 60 -15.42 8.72 -4.03
C THR A 60 -14.93 7.79 -2.91
N ALA A 61 -14.94 6.48 -3.15
CA ALA A 61 -14.36 5.53 -2.22
C ALA A 61 -12.84 5.74 -2.06
N GLY A 62 -12.17 6.33 -3.05
CA GLY A 62 -10.71 6.51 -3.08
C GLY A 62 -10.02 5.15 -3.05
N ALA A 63 -10.55 4.20 -3.81
CA ALA A 63 -10.01 2.84 -3.93
C ALA A 63 -8.77 2.85 -4.84
N ASP A 64 -7.82 1.98 -4.54
CA ASP A 64 -6.65 1.70 -5.38
C ASP A 64 -6.90 0.47 -6.26
N VAL A 65 -7.71 -0.49 -5.77
CA VAL A 65 -8.16 -1.68 -6.51
C VAL A 65 -9.63 -1.95 -6.17
N VAL A 66 -10.37 -2.41 -7.18
CA VAL A 66 -11.78 -2.79 -7.03
C VAL A 66 -12.00 -4.18 -7.61
N GLY A 67 -12.59 -5.08 -6.83
CA GLY A 67 -13.23 -6.29 -7.35
C GLY A 67 -14.69 -6.00 -7.66
N MET A 68 -15.09 -6.11 -8.93
CA MET A 68 -16.47 -5.85 -9.38
C MET A 68 -17.26 -7.15 -9.58
N GLN A 69 -18.52 -7.16 -9.15
CA GLN A 69 -19.47 -8.27 -9.33
C GLN A 69 -20.70 -7.84 -10.11
N GLU A 70 -21.36 -8.81 -10.73
CA GLU A 70 -22.53 -8.61 -11.61
C GLU A 70 -22.26 -7.54 -12.67
N THR A 71 -21.12 -7.64 -13.33
CA THR A 71 -20.68 -6.61 -14.28
C THR A 71 -21.43 -6.66 -15.62
N ASP A 72 -22.10 -7.77 -15.91
CA ASP A 72 -22.96 -7.94 -17.08
C ASP A 72 -24.21 -7.06 -16.99
N GLY A 73 -24.31 -6.05 -17.86
CA GLY A 73 -25.49 -5.22 -18.06
C GLY A 73 -25.86 -5.21 -19.54
N ASN A 74 -27.08 -5.63 -19.88
CA ASN A 74 -27.56 -5.76 -21.26
C ASN A 74 -26.65 -6.60 -22.19
N GLY A 75 -25.98 -7.63 -21.63
CA GLY A 75 -25.10 -8.52 -22.37
C GLY A 75 -23.66 -8.03 -22.55
N GLU A 76 -23.31 -6.87 -21.97
CA GLU A 76 -21.98 -6.27 -22.03
C GLU A 76 -21.34 -6.18 -20.65
N ASP A 77 -20.01 -6.33 -20.57
CA ASP A 77 -19.26 -6.13 -19.34
C ASP A 77 -19.07 -4.63 -19.06
N VAL A 78 -19.92 -4.07 -18.20
CA VAL A 78 -19.91 -2.65 -17.84
C VAL A 78 -18.63 -2.26 -17.10
N SER A 79 -17.97 -3.21 -16.42
CA SER A 79 -16.73 -2.92 -15.67
C SER A 79 -15.58 -2.47 -16.57
N LYS A 80 -15.59 -2.87 -17.85
CA LYS A 80 -14.61 -2.42 -18.84
C LYS A 80 -14.75 -0.92 -19.16
N GLU A 81 -15.98 -0.43 -19.30
CA GLU A 81 -16.22 1.00 -19.55
C GLU A 81 -15.92 1.82 -18.28
N VAL A 82 -16.26 1.30 -17.09
CA VAL A 82 -15.88 1.94 -15.82
C VAL A 82 -14.36 2.08 -15.73
N ALA A 83 -13.59 1.02 -16.01
CA ALA A 83 -12.13 1.08 -16.00
C ALA A 83 -11.58 2.11 -17.00
N LYS A 84 -12.16 2.19 -18.20
CA LYS A 84 -11.81 3.21 -19.21
C LYS A 84 -12.07 4.64 -18.71
N LEU A 85 -13.21 4.90 -18.06
CA LEU A 85 -13.53 6.22 -17.46
C LEU A 85 -12.62 6.60 -16.29
N LEU A 86 -12.07 5.61 -15.58
CA LEU A 86 -11.09 5.80 -14.52
C LEU A 86 -9.65 5.95 -15.03
N GLY A 87 -9.38 5.54 -16.29
CA GLY A 87 -8.01 5.39 -16.81
C GLY A 87 -7.26 4.21 -16.17
N TRP A 88 -7.98 3.17 -15.76
CA TRP A 88 -7.44 2.02 -15.04
C TRP A 88 -7.25 0.81 -15.95
N ASN A 89 -6.35 -0.09 -15.54
CA ASN A 89 -6.25 -1.41 -16.14
C ASN A 89 -7.49 -2.24 -15.81
N HIS A 90 -7.91 -3.10 -16.74
CA HIS A 90 -9.05 -3.99 -16.58
C HIS A 90 -8.63 -5.44 -16.80
N LEU A 91 -9.10 -6.32 -15.92
CA LEU A 91 -8.97 -7.75 -16.07
C LEU A 91 -10.34 -8.38 -15.83
N GLN A 92 -10.86 -9.06 -16.85
CA GLN A 92 -12.06 -9.87 -16.73
C GLN A 92 -11.65 -11.30 -16.32
N GLN A 93 -11.81 -11.63 -15.05
CA GLN A 93 -11.46 -12.95 -14.54
C GLN A 93 -12.64 -13.92 -14.66
N GLY A 94 -12.72 -14.65 -15.79
CA GLY A 94 -13.51 -15.87 -15.94
C GLY A 94 -15.03 -15.67 -15.99
N GLY A 95 -15.71 -16.51 -16.77
CA GLY A 95 -17.15 -16.43 -17.04
C GLY A 95 -18.05 -16.72 -15.84
N ARG A 96 -19.36 -16.78 -16.11
CA ARG A 96 -20.42 -17.00 -15.12
C ARG A 96 -20.13 -18.24 -14.28
N THR A 97 -20.04 -18.10 -12.96
CA THR A 97 -20.24 -19.23 -12.05
C THR A 97 -21.69 -19.67 -12.21
N ALA A 98 -21.91 -20.68 -13.05
CA ALA A 98 -23.18 -21.35 -13.19
C ALA A 98 -23.52 -22.13 -11.90
#